data_AF-A0A2G8LNX7-F1
#
_entry.id   AF-A0A2G8LNX7-F1
#
_cell.length_a   1.000
_cell.length_b   1.000
_cell.length_c   1.000
_cell.angle_alpha   90.00
_cell.angle_beta   90.00
_cell.angle_gamma   90.00
#
_symmetry.space_group_name_H-M   'P 1'
#
loop_
_entity.id
_entity.type
_entity.pdbx_description
1 polymer ?
#
loop_
_entity_poly.entity_id
_entity_poly.type
_entity_poly.pdbx_seq_one_letter_code
_entity_poly.pdbx_strand_id
1 'polypeptide(L)'
;MSERLPGLAGSAAGQTEIRKVCQGSNKSPLPKAKGKASSRGTVKEQRRLAVKEEERLVTGDKSDHIEIKRLTEENERLQNELDSIREMYNQLLREGPCETYEERRVNLLKSQVIQLERQIMLDMEALSKRSMVILEVENILERITEQFRDLLGSETPGPKVTIERSQLTRLIEDTEGARRRLYRSVETSDTKHLAQPALFMGEFLKPIRSDQSEISLLDVCRGHTDHLNLRHVSKLESKLFSLLKKLLVLQHDLTTAPSSTSAVSLPAAKILQDRSESLLATTLPLLAECCQNLMELSLLVPAAPWPALRKSIHPEITSESVLSALPSFPRSKQKQALAVVDALLKANNYSREVAKLEYKACSEELRFHQDVYDLHMEYTRAIFDALKESYQIFEKDMKDSICMPAAR
;
A
#
# COMPACT_ATOMS: atom_id res chain seq x y z
N MET A 1 6.24 -23.39 51.69
CA MET A 1 5.05 -23.00 52.48
C MET A 1 4.15 -22.23 51.52
N SER A 2 3.13 -22.88 50.94
CA SER A 2 1.75 -22.93 51.49
C SER A 2 1.21 -21.51 51.71
N GLU A 3 0.09 -21.05 51.15
CA GLU A 3 -1.08 -21.73 50.61
C GLU A 3 -2.02 -20.69 49.95
N ARG A 4 -2.76 -21.16 48.93
CA ARG A 4 -4.19 -20.89 48.63
C ARG A 4 -4.67 -19.45 48.33
N LEU A 5 -5.03 -19.26 47.06
CA LEU A 5 -6.21 -18.50 46.63
C LEU A 5 -7.42 -19.46 46.51
N PRO A 6 -8.65 -19.06 46.88
CA PRO A 6 -9.86 -19.81 46.56
C PRO A 6 -10.49 -19.38 45.22
N GLY A 7 -11.07 -20.37 44.51
CA GLY A 7 -12.08 -20.18 43.45
C GLY A 7 -13.43 -19.74 44.04
N LEU A 8 -14.56 -19.70 43.34
CA LEU A 8 -14.98 -20.10 41.98
C LEU A 8 -16.43 -19.56 41.84
N ALA A 9 -16.96 -19.60 40.60
CA ALA A 9 -18.38 -19.49 40.19
C ALA A 9 -19.00 -18.07 40.21
N GLY A 10 -19.78 -17.61 39.23
CA GLY A 10 -20.38 -18.18 38.02
C GLY A 10 -21.62 -17.35 37.66
N SER A 11 -21.87 -17.05 36.38
CA SER A 11 -23.21 -17.27 35.79
C SER A 11 -23.20 -17.03 34.28
N ALA A 12 -23.66 -18.06 33.56
CA ALA A 12 -24.01 -18.02 32.15
C ALA A 12 -25.47 -17.53 31.96
N ALA A 13 -25.78 -17.01 30.76
CA ALA A 13 -26.98 -17.33 29.96
C ALA A 13 -27.29 -16.22 28.95
N GLY A 14 -27.56 -16.60 27.68
CA GLY A 14 -28.25 -15.73 26.72
C GLY A 14 -27.86 -15.89 25.25
N GLN A 15 -28.02 -17.07 24.66
CA GLN A 15 -28.12 -17.26 23.20
C GLN A 15 -29.60 -17.49 22.82
N THR A 16 -30.06 -16.90 21.70
CA THR A 16 -31.11 -17.40 20.76
C THR A 16 -31.18 -16.41 19.57
N GLU A 17 -30.66 -16.73 18.39
CA GLU A 17 -31.27 -17.41 17.21
C GLU A 17 -32.29 -16.57 16.39
N ILE A 18 -31.99 -16.25 15.10
CA ILE A 18 -32.59 -16.81 13.83
C ILE A 18 -33.89 -16.07 13.40
N ARG A 19 -34.27 -15.71 12.14
CA ARG A 19 -33.99 -16.14 10.73
C ARG A 19 -34.44 -15.06 9.70
N LYS A 20 -33.88 -15.19 8.49
CA LYS A 20 -34.25 -14.75 7.12
C LYS A 20 -35.75 -14.51 6.80
N VAL A 21 -36.05 -13.59 5.85
CA VAL A 21 -36.81 -13.82 4.59
C VAL A 21 -36.51 -12.71 3.55
N CYS A 22 -36.05 -13.07 2.35
CA CYS A 22 -36.28 -12.29 1.12
C CYS A 22 -36.66 -13.25 -0.03
N GLN A 23 -37.88 -13.09 -0.56
CA GLN A 23 -38.30 -13.55 -1.89
C GLN A 23 -39.28 -12.52 -2.46
N GLY A 24 -39.16 -12.24 -3.75
CA GLY A 24 -40.05 -11.34 -4.46
C GLY A 24 -39.73 -11.27 -5.95
N SER A 25 -40.21 -12.25 -6.69
CA SER A 25 -40.33 -12.33 -8.15
C SER A 25 -41.29 -11.27 -8.73
N ASN A 26 -41.10 -10.80 -9.97
CA ASN A 26 -42.17 -10.88 -10.97
C ASN A 26 -41.79 -10.53 -12.43
N LYS A 27 -42.54 -11.20 -13.32
CA LYS A 27 -42.52 -11.30 -14.79
C LYS A 27 -43.08 -10.07 -15.52
N SER A 28 -42.86 -9.98 -16.84
CA SER A 28 -43.73 -9.35 -17.85
C SER A 28 -43.27 -9.64 -19.32
N PRO A 29 -44.12 -9.44 -20.36
CA PRO A 29 -44.34 -10.44 -21.42
C PRO A 29 -44.05 -10.03 -22.89
N LEU A 30 -44.16 -11.05 -23.76
CA LEU A 30 -44.09 -11.08 -25.24
C LEU A 30 -45.14 -10.23 -26.01
N PRO A 31 -44.88 -9.96 -27.31
CA PRO A 31 -45.92 -9.80 -28.32
C PRO A 31 -45.83 -10.79 -29.51
N LYS A 32 -46.97 -10.92 -30.21
CA LYS A 32 -47.26 -11.80 -31.37
C LYS A 32 -46.97 -11.13 -32.71
N ALA A 33 -46.71 -11.93 -33.76
CA ALA A 33 -47.09 -11.60 -35.15
C ALA A 33 -47.29 -12.87 -36.02
N LYS A 34 -48.21 -12.76 -36.99
CA LYS A 34 -48.68 -13.80 -37.95
C LYS A 34 -47.95 -13.68 -39.31
N GLY A 35 -47.90 -14.76 -40.09
CA GLY A 35 -47.63 -14.71 -41.54
C GLY A 35 -47.55 -16.10 -42.21
N LYS A 36 -48.19 -16.28 -43.38
CA LYS A 36 -48.56 -17.57 -44.01
C LYS A 36 -47.54 -18.10 -45.05
N ALA A 37 -47.47 -19.44 -45.12
CA ALA A 37 -47.34 -20.37 -46.27
C ALA A 37 -46.30 -20.15 -47.39
N SER A 38 -45.47 -21.19 -47.67
CA SER A 38 -45.40 -21.87 -48.98
C SER A 38 -44.42 -23.07 -48.99
N SER A 39 -44.73 -23.99 -49.92
CA SER A 39 -43.93 -25.03 -50.57
C SER A 39 -43.45 -26.29 -49.81
N ARG A 40 -44.05 -27.40 -50.25
CA ARG A 40 -43.65 -28.79 -50.04
C ARG A 40 -42.22 -29.02 -50.53
N GLY A 41 -41.34 -29.40 -49.62
CA GLY A 41 -40.03 -29.93 -50.01
C GLY A 41 -39.07 -30.25 -48.87
N THR A 42 -39.51 -30.53 -47.64
CA THR A 42 -38.53 -30.45 -46.53
C THR A 42 -38.85 -31.25 -45.27
N VAL A 43 -39.77 -32.21 -45.23
CA VAL A 43 -40.10 -32.89 -43.95
C VAL A 43 -38.92 -33.71 -43.38
N LYS A 44 -38.05 -34.26 -44.24
CA LYS A 44 -36.87 -35.03 -43.81
C LYS A 44 -35.65 -34.15 -43.49
N GLU A 45 -35.55 -32.99 -44.12
CA GLU A 45 -34.45 -32.03 -43.94
C GLU A 45 -34.73 -31.07 -42.78
N GLN A 46 -35.99 -30.64 -42.59
CA GLN A 46 -36.44 -29.92 -41.40
C GLN A 46 -36.38 -30.78 -40.14
N ARG A 47 -36.61 -32.10 -40.22
CA ARG A 47 -36.37 -33.00 -39.07
C ARG A 47 -34.87 -33.14 -38.74
N ARG A 48 -33.99 -33.19 -39.75
CA ARG A 48 -32.53 -33.23 -39.52
C ARG A 48 -31.97 -31.91 -39.00
N LEU A 49 -32.51 -30.78 -39.46
CA LEU A 49 -32.16 -29.45 -38.96
C LEU A 49 -32.72 -29.23 -37.56
N ALA A 50 -33.96 -29.62 -37.27
CA ALA A 50 -34.53 -29.54 -35.92
C ALA A 50 -33.80 -30.44 -34.91
N VAL A 51 -33.39 -31.65 -35.30
CA VAL A 51 -32.58 -32.53 -34.44
C VAL A 51 -31.17 -31.96 -34.24
N LYS A 52 -30.54 -31.38 -35.27
CA LYS A 52 -29.24 -30.69 -35.11
C LYS A 52 -29.34 -29.39 -34.30
N GLU A 53 -30.48 -28.72 -34.34
CA GLU A 53 -30.73 -27.48 -33.60
C GLU A 53 -31.08 -27.78 -32.13
N GLU A 54 -31.84 -28.85 -31.84
CA GLU A 54 -32.00 -29.42 -30.49
C GLU A 54 -30.67 -29.93 -29.93
N GLU A 55 -29.86 -30.66 -30.71
CA GLU A 55 -28.54 -31.11 -30.26
C GLU A 55 -27.60 -29.92 -29.99
N ARG A 56 -27.65 -28.84 -30.81
CA ARG A 56 -26.86 -27.62 -30.57
C ARG A 56 -27.35 -26.82 -29.37
N LEU A 57 -28.67 -26.70 -29.16
CA LEU A 57 -29.27 -26.08 -27.98
C LEU A 57 -28.90 -26.86 -26.72
N VAL A 58 -28.97 -28.20 -26.75
CA VAL A 58 -28.61 -29.06 -25.61
C VAL A 58 -27.10 -29.08 -25.33
N THR A 59 -26.23 -28.90 -26.34
CA THR A 59 -24.78 -28.76 -26.10
C THR A 59 -24.35 -27.38 -25.63
N GLY A 60 -25.02 -26.31 -26.10
CA GLY A 60 -24.80 -24.95 -25.62
C GLY A 60 -25.20 -24.81 -24.15
N ASP A 61 -26.38 -25.33 -23.80
CA ASP A 61 -26.89 -25.32 -22.42
C ASP A 61 -25.96 -26.08 -21.47
N LYS A 62 -25.33 -27.18 -21.92
CA LYS A 62 -24.34 -27.95 -21.13
C LYS A 62 -23.01 -27.23 -20.97
N SER A 63 -22.53 -26.52 -22.00
CA SER A 63 -21.30 -25.73 -21.93
C SER A 63 -21.48 -24.55 -20.98
N ASP A 64 -22.59 -23.85 -21.10
CA ASP A 64 -22.96 -22.75 -20.22
C ASP A 64 -23.18 -23.25 -18.79
N HIS A 65 -23.73 -24.45 -18.60
CA HIS A 65 -23.87 -25.04 -17.27
C HIS A 65 -22.54 -25.36 -16.59
N ILE A 66 -21.52 -25.77 -17.37
CA ILE A 66 -20.17 -26.05 -16.87
C ILE A 66 -19.46 -24.74 -16.52
N GLU A 67 -19.61 -23.72 -17.35
CA GLU A 67 -19.02 -22.40 -17.10
C GLU A 67 -19.67 -21.70 -15.89
N ILE A 68 -20.99 -21.78 -15.76
CA ILE A 68 -21.73 -21.31 -14.58
C ILE A 68 -21.24 -22.04 -13.32
N LYS A 69 -21.06 -23.37 -13.37
CA LYS A 69 -20.55 -24.14 -12.23
C LYS A 69 -19.14 -23.71 -11.83
N ARG A 70 -18.24 -23.56 -12.80
CA ARG A 70 -16.89 -23.07 -12.55
C ARG A 70 -16.89 -21.67 -11.96
N LEU A 71 -17.69 -20.76 -12.50
CA LEU A 71 -17.82 -19.40 -11.98
C LEU A 71 -18.42 -19.37 -10.58
N THR A 72 -19.36 -20.27 -10.25
CA THR A 72 -19.90 -20.38 -8.88
C THR A 72 -18.88 -20.92 -7.89
N GLU A 73 -18.07 -21.92 -8.28
CA GLU A 73 -16.98 -22.44 -7.44
C GLU A 73 -15.89 -21.39 -7.22
N GLU A 74 -15.55 -20.62 -8.25
CA GLU A 74 -14.60 -19.52 -8.15
C GLU A 74 -15.14 -18.37 -7.28
N ASN A 75 -16.43 -18.04 -7.40
CA ASN A 75 -17.07 -17.06 -6.52
C ASN A 75 -17.06 -17.53 -5.07
N GLU A 76 -17.42 -18.79 -4.80
CA GLU A 76 -17.44 -19.35 -3.45
C GLU A 76 -16.03 -19.35 -2.83
N ARG A 77 -15.01 -19.71 -3.63
CA ARG A 77 -13.60 -19.61 -3.22
C ARG A 77 -13.20 -18.17 -2.90
N LEU A 78 -13.51 -17.21 -3.78
CA LEU A 78 -13.21 -15.79 -3.56
C LEU A 78 -13.93 -15.24 -2.34
N GLN A 79 -15.18 -15.67 -2.09
CA GLN A 79 -15.95 -15.28 -0.93
C GLN A 79 -15.31 -15.77 0.37
N ASN A 80 -14.85 -17.03 0.38
CA ASN A 80 -14.11 -17.61 1.49
C ASN A 80 -12.75 -16.92 1.73
N GLU A 81 -12.01 -16.58 0.67
CA GLU A 81 -10.78 -15.80 0.77
C GLU A 81 -11.06 -14.39 1.34
N LEU A 82 -12.13 -13.73 0.89
CA LEU A 82 -12.52 -12.40 1.36
C LEU A 82 -12.96 -12.43 2.83
N ASP A 83 -13.73 -13.44 3.25
CA ASP A 83 -14.15 -13.61 4.63
C ASP A 83 -12.98 -14.00 5.55
N SER A 84 -12.04 -14.83 5.08
CA SER A 84 -10.78 -15.10 5.78
C SER A 84 -9.95 -13.82 5.98
N ILE A 85 -9.83 -12.99 4.94
CA ILE A 85 -9.16 -11.67 5.04
C ILE A 85 -9.88 -10.76 6.02
N ARG A 86 -11.22 -10.75 6.03
CA ARG A 86 -12.00 -9.98 7.01
C ARG A 86 -11.79 -10.47 8.43
N GLU A 87 -11.73 -11.79 8.66
CA GLU A 87 -11.44 -12.35 9.97
C GLU A 87 -10.03 -12.00 10.45
N MET A 88 -9.02 -12.13 9.58
CA MET A 88 -7.65 -11.70 9.89
C MET A 88 -7.59 -10.19 10.18
N TYR A 89 -8.30 -9.37 9.39
CA TYR A 89 -8.39 -7.93 9.61
C TYR A 89 -9.08 -7.59 10.95
N ASN A 90 -10.19 -8.27 11.27
CA ASN A 90 -10.90 -8.09 12.53
C ASN A 90 -10.10 -8.58 13.74
N GLN A 91 -9.31 -9.64 13.58
CA GLN A 91 -8.37 -10.11 14.58
C GLN A 91 -7.28 -9.06 14.83
N LEU A 92 -6.68 -8.53 13.77
CA LEU A 92 -5.69 -7.45 13.86
C LEU A 92 -6.26 -6.21 14.56
N LEU A 93 -7.51 -5.83 14.26
CA LEU A 93 -8.20 -4.74 14.95
C LEU A 93 -8.45 -5.02 16.44
N ARG A 94 -8.67 -6.28 16.82
CA ARG A 94 -8.85 -6.71 18.23
C ARG A 94 -7.55 -6.82 19.00
N GLU A 95 -6.43 -7.08 18.32
CA GLU A 95 -5.08 -7.13 18.88
C GLU A 95 -4.43 -5.73 18.99
N GLY A 96 -4.88 -4.77 18.17
CA GLY A 96 -4.45 -3.37 18.18
C GLY A 96 -4.46 -2.60 19.53
N PRO A 97 -5.32 -2.89 20.53
CA PRO A 97 -5.22 -2.28 21.86
C PRO A 97 -4.18 -2.93 22.79
N CYS A 98 -3.60 -4.08 22.43
CA CYS A 98 -2.51 -4.74 23.16
C CYS A 98 -1.12 -4.50 22.53
N GLU A 99 -1.07 -3.99 21.29
CA GLU A 99 0.17 -3.60 20.63
C GLU A 99 0.85 -2.43 21.35
N THR A 100 2.17 -2.48 21.45
CA THR A 100 2.95 -1.31 21.82
C THR A 100 2.83 -0.24 20.74
N TYR A 101 2.90 1.04 21.10
CA TYR A 101 2.84 2.15 20.13
C TYR A 101 3.90 2.04 19.03
N GLU A 102 5.04 1.40 19.34
CA GLU A 102 6.13 1.15 18.40
C GLU A 102 5.76 0.10 17.35
N GLU A 103 5.17 -1.04 17.76
CA GLU A 103 4.66 -2.06 16.83
C GLU A 103 3.56 -1.51 15.94
N ARG A 104 2.63 -0.75 16.52
CA ARG A 104 1.55 -0.09 15.78
C ARG A 104 2.09 0.91 14.76
N ARG A 105 3.16 1.63 15.11
CA ARG A 105 3.89 2.52 14.20
C ARG A 105 4.51 1.75 13.04
N VAL A 106 5.22 0.66 13.33
CA VAL A 106 5.86 -0.20 12.31
C VAL A 106 4.82 -0.81 11.37
N ASN A 107 3.71 -1.30 11.91
CA ASN A 107 2.63 -1.90 11.12
C ASN A 107 1.95 -0.87 10.21
N LEU A 108 1.78 0.36 10.68
CA LEU A 108 1.25 1.44 9.84
C LEU A 108 2.22 1.80 8.71
N LEU A 109 3.52 1.94 8.99
CA LEU A 109 4.52 2.19 7.94
C LEU A 109 4.56 1.05 6.91
N LYS A 110 4.54 -0.22 7.36
CA LYS A 110 4.46 -1.38 6.47
C LYS A 110 3.23 -1.32 5.58
N SER A 111 2.06 -0.97 6.13
CA SER A 111 0.84 -0.85 5.35
C SER A 111 0.93 0.23 4.26
N GLN A 112 1.59 1.36 4.54
CA GLN A 112 1.82 2.42 3.55
C GLN A 112 2.79 1.95 2.45
N VAL A 113 3.87 1.27 2.82
CA VAL A 113 4.81 0.69 1.84
C VAL A 113 4.09 -0.29 0.91
N ILE A 114 3.30 -1.22 1.45
CA ILE A 114 2.54 -2.19 0.66
C ILE A 114 1.56 -1.49 -0.29
N GLN A 115 0.90 -0.41 0.15
CA GLN A 115 0.00 0.36 -0.72
C GLN A 115 0.75 1.04 -1.86
N LEU A 116 1.93 1.61 -1.59
CA LEU A 116 2.78 2.23 -2.61
C LEU A 116 3.29 1.20 -3.61
N GLU A 117 3.78 0.06 -3.14
CA GLU A 117 4.24 -1.05 -3.98
C GLU A 117 3.11 -1.57 -4.88
N ARG A 118 1.91 -1.75 -4.33
CA ARG A 118 0.73 -2.14 -5.10
C ARG A 118 0.43 -1.13 -6.21
N GLN A 119 0.48 0.17 -5.91
CA GLN A 119 0.22 1.21 -6.92
C GLN A 119 1.29 1.19 -8.03
N ILE A 120 2.56 1.02 -7.67
CA ILE A 120 3.66 0.87 -8.63
C ILE A 120 3.42 -0.35 -9.54
N MET A 121 3.03 -1.50 -8.96
CA MET A 121 2.73 -2.69 -9.75
C MET A 121 1.59 -2.47 -10.74
N LEU A 122 0.50 -1.80 -10.33
CA LEU A 122 -0.62 -1.46 -11.22
C LEU A 122 -0.17 -0.55 -12.37
N ASP A 123 0.64 0.47 -12.05
CA ASP A 123 1.19 1.39 -13.05
C ASP A 123 2.13 0.67 -14.03
N MET A 124 2.97 -0.25 -13.53
CA MET A 124 3.88 -1.06 -14.35
C MET A 124 3.12 -2.02 -15.27
N GLU A 125 2.11 -2.73 -14.75
CA GLU A 125 1.29 -3.65 -15.53
C GLU A 125 0.58 -2.91 -16.67
N ALA A 126 0.01 -1.75 -16.37
CA ALA A 126 -0.64 -0.91 -17.36
C ALA A 126 0.32 -0.38 -18.43
N LEU A 127 1.51 0.08 -18.01
CA LEU A 127 2.54 0.53 -18.93
C LEU A 127 2.99 -0.62 -19.85
N SER A 128 3.18 -1.82 -19.29
CA SER A 128 3.55 -3.03 -20.03
C SER A 128 2.48 -3.39 -21.07
N LYS A 129 1.19 -3.38 -20.70
CA LYS A 129 0.08 -3.63 -21.62
C LYS A 129 0.07 -2.63 -22.78
N ARG A 130 0.24 -1.34 -22.50
CA ARG A 130 0.33 -0.30 -23.53
C ARG A 130 1.54 -0.50 -24.44
N SER A 131 2.69 -0.81 -23.87
CA SER A 131 3.93 -1.05 -24.62
C SER A 131 3.76 -2.21 -25.60
N MET A 132 3.10 -3.31 -25.18
CA MET A 132 2.83 -4.44 -26.07
C MET A 132 1.93 -4.04 -27.24
N VAL A 133 0.83 -3.30 -27.00
CA VAL A 133 -0.06 -2.87 -28.09
C VAL A 133 0.67 -1.94 -29.07
N ILE A 134 1.49 -1.01 -28.56
CA ILE A 134 2.28 -0.11 -29.42
C ILE A 134 3.24 -0.91 -30.29
N LEU A 135 3.96 -1.87 -29.71
CA LEU A 135 4.92 -2.71 -30.43
C LEU A 135 4.23 -3.61 -31.47
N GLU A 136 3.06 -4.17 -31.16
CA GLU A 136 2.25 -4.89 -32.15
C GLU A 136 1.85 -4.01 -33.33
N VAL A 137 1.42 -2.78 -33.06
CA VAL A 137 1.02 -1.81 -34.08
C VAL A 137 2.23 -1.37 -34.92
N GLU A 138 3.36 -1.09 -34.29
CA GLU A 138 4.61 -0.76 -34.95
C GLU A 138 5.04 -1.87 -35.92
N ASN A 139 5.04 -3.12 -35.48
CA ASN A 139 5.35 -4.28 -36.33
C ASN A 139 4.41 -4.40 -37.54
N ILE A 140 3.13 -4.08 -37.39
CA ILE A 140 2.17 -4.08 -38.51
C ILE A 140 2.51 -2.96 -39.50
N LEU A 141 2.79 -1.75 -38.99
CA LEU A 141 3.13 -0.59 -39.82
C LEU A 141 4.48 -0.77 -40.54
N GLU A 142 5.46 -1.40 -39.88
CA GLU A 142 6.75 -1.72 -40.48
C GLU A 142 6.58 -2.73 -41.63
N ARG A 143 5.80 -3.79 -41.42
CA ARG A 143 5.45 -4.76 -42.47
C ARG A 143 4.73 -4.11 -43.66
N ILE A 144 3.78 -3.20 -43.40
CA ILE A 144 3.11 -2.42 -44.45
C ILE A 144 4.12 -1.57 -45.22
N THR A 145 5.07 -0.96 -44.51
CA THR A 145 6.14 -0.14 -45.11
C THR A 145 7.05 -0.98 -45.99
N GLU A 146 7.44 -2.18 -45.55
CA GLU A 146 8.20 -3.14 -46.35
C GLU A 146 7.44 -3.55 -47.62
N GLN A 147 6.15 -3.87 -47.50
CA GLN A 147 5.32 -4.20 -48.68
C GLN A 147 5.26 -3.04 -49.68
N PHE A 148 5.16 -1.78 -49.21
CA PHE A 148 5.25 -0.63 -50.10
C PHE A 148 6.63 -0.47 -50.74
N ARG A 149 7.73 -0.74 -50.02
CA ARG A 149 9.08 -0.73 -50.60
C ARG A 149 9.25 -1.82 -51.65
N ASP A 150 8.72 -3.01 -51.41
CA ASP A 150 8.75 -4.12 -52.37
C ASP A 150 7.97 -3.76 -53.64
N LEU A 151 6.77 -3.18 -53.50
CA LEU A 151 5.98 -2.69 -54.63
C LEU A 151 6.69 -1.58 -55.43
N LEU A 152 7.48 -0.74 -54.76
CA LEU A 152 8.30 0.29 -55.41
C LEU A 152 9.58 -0.27 -56.05
N GLY A 153 10.09 -1.40 -55.55
CA GLY A 153 11.29 -2.09 -56.07
C GLY A 153 10.98 -3.11 -57.17
N SER A 154 9.76 -3.61 -57.23
CA SER A 154 9.30 -4.53 -58.28
C SER A 154 8.73 -3.75 -59.46
N GLU A 155 9.48 -3.76 -60.58
CA GLU A 155 9.16 -3.21 -61.92
C GLU A 155 9.86 -1.90 -62.31
N THR A 156 10.05 -1.76 -63.62
CA THR A 156 10.84 -0.72 -64.31
C THR A 156 10.55 0.69 -63.77
N PRO A 157 11.59 1.52 -63.51
CA PRO A 157 11.42 2.86 -62.97
C PRO A 157 10.47 3.67 -63.86
N GLY A 158 9.29 3.96 -63.33
CA GLY A 158 8.21 4.63 -64.05
C GLY A 158 7.26 5.34 -63.08
N PRO A 159 6.43 6.28 -63.56
CA PRO A 159 5.56 7.10 -62.72
C PRO A 159 4.32 6.38 -62.18
N LYS A 160 4.16 5.08 -62.45
CA LYS A 160 2.98 4.28 -62.10
C LYS A 160 3.42 2.93 -61.54
N VAL A 161 2.88 2.56 -60.39
CA VAL A 161 3.05 1.24 -59.76
C VAL A 161 1.72 0.49 -59.89
N THR A 162 1.75 -0.68 -60.48
CA THR A 162 0.59 -1.57 -60.60
C THR A 162 0.45 -2.43 -59.35
N ILE A 163 -0.65 -2.25 -58.62
CA ILE A 163 -0.92 -2.97 -57.36
C ILE A 163 -2.11 -3.91 -57.58
N GLU A 164 -1.97 -5.17 -57.19
CA GLU A 164 -3.07 -6.11 -57.22
C GLU A 164 -4.15 -5.69 -56.20
N ARG A 165 -5.42 -5.72 -56.60
CA ARG A 165 -6.54 -5.31 -55.73
C ARG A 165 -6.58 -6.11 -54.42
N SER A 166 -6.23 -7.40 -54.46
CA SER A 166 -6.19 -8.26 -53.27
C SER A 166 -5.14 -7.80 -52.25
N GLN A 167 -3.96 -7.36 -52.72
CA GLN A 167 -2.89 -6.81 -51.89
C GLN A 167 -3.29 -5.48 -51.28
N LEU A 168 -3.91 -4.59 -52.07
CA LEU A 168 -4.44 -3.31 -51.56
C LEU A 168 -5.51 -3.53 -50.49
N THR A 169 -6.42 -4.48 -50.69
CA THR A 169 -7.45 -4.81 -49.68
C THR A 169 -6.82 -5.31 -48.38
N ARG A 170 -5.80 -6.19 -48.44
CA ARG A 170 -5.09 -6.66 -47.23
C ARG A 170 -4.39 -5.53 -46.48
N LEU A 171 -3.70 -4.62 -47.20
CA LEU A 171 -3.06 -3.45 -46.60
C LEU A 171 -4.07 -2.57 -45.84
N ILE A 172 -5.25 -2.35 -46.44
CA ILE A 172 -6.34 -1.60 -45.78
C ILE A 172 -6.83 -2.33 -44.54
N GLU A 173 -7.04 -3.65 -44.62
CA GLU A 173 -7.49 -4.47 -43.48
C GLU A 173 -6.48 -4.47 -42.32
N ASP A 174 -5.20 -4.62 -42.61
CA ASP A 174 -4.11 -4.61 -41.61
C ASP A 174 -4.00 -3.24 -40.94
N THR A 175 -4.08 -2.16 -41.72
CA THR A 175 -4.07 -0.78 -41.21
C THR A 175 -5.29 -0.49 -40.33
N GLU A 176 -6.48 -0.89 -40.76
CA GLU A 176 -7.70 -0.74 -39.97
C GLU A 176 -7.67 -1.60 -38.69
N GLY A 177 -7.09 -2.80 -38.76
CA GLY A 177 -6.87 -3.67 -37.61
C GLY A 177 -5.95 -3.01 -36.58
N ALA A 178 -4.84 -2.42 -37.02
CA ALA A 178 -3.93 -1.65 -36.17
C ALA A 178 -4.63 -0.43 -35.54
N ARG A 179 -5.39 0.33 -36.34
CA ARG A 179 -6.18 1.48 -35.85
C ARG A 179 -7.17 1.08 -34.74
N ARG A 180 -7.91 -0.01 -34.93
CA ARG A 180 -8.87 -0.51 -33.92
C ARG A 180 -8.17 -0.97 -32.64
N ARG A 181 -7.00 -1.60 -32.75
CA ARG A 181 -6.18 -1.99 -31.59
C ARG A 181 -5.74 -0.78 -30.77
N LEU A 182 -5.20 0.25 -31.43
CA LEU A 182 -4.87 1.52 -30.77
C LEU A 182 -6.08 2.15 -30.08
N TYR A 183 -7.21 2.22 -30.78
CA TYR A 183 -8.43 2.82 -30.24
C TYR A 183 -8.93 2.09 -28.98
N ARG A 184 -9.00 0.75 -29.01
CA ARG A 184 -9.34 -0.06 -27.82
C ARG A 184 -8.33 0.12 -26.69
N SER A 185 -7.04 0.24 -27.01
CA SER A 185 -6.01 0.50 -26.01
C SER A 185 -6.19 1.85 -25.32
N VAL A 186 -6.67 2.87 -26.03
CA VAL A 186 -6.98 4.19 -25.44
C VAL A 186 -8.20 4.12 -24.54
N GLU A 187 -9.26 3.42 -24.95
CA GLU A 187 -10.48 3.26 -24.14
C GLU A 187 -10.23 2.47 -22.85
N THR A 188 -9.43 1.39 -22.92
CA THR A 188 -9.04 0.59 -21.74
C THR A 188 -8.03 1.30 -20.84
N SER A 189 -7.45 2.41 -21.32
CA SER A 189 -6.42 3.20 -20.65
C SER A 189 -6.97 4.37 -19.83
N ASP A 190 -8.25 4.35 -19.44
CA ASP A 190 -8.83 5.43 -18.65
C ASP A 190 -8.11 5.58 -17.31
N THR A 191 -7.78 6.83 -16.97
CA THR A 191 -7.06 7.25 -15.76
C THR A 191 -7.64 6.70 -14.47
N LYS A 192 -8.95 6.46 -14.44
CA LYS A 192 -9.69 5.88 -13.30
C LYS A 192 -9.32 4.43 -12.99
N HIS A 193 -8.80 3.68 -13.96
CA HIS A 193 -8.38 2.29 -13.77
C HIS A 193 -6.88 2.14 -13.46
N LEU A 194 -6.11 3.23 -13.61
CA LEU A 194 -4.65 3.21 -13.58
C LEU A 194 -4.12 3.78 -12.27
N ALA A 195 -4.64 4.94 -11.87
CA ALA A 195 -4.28 5.58 -10.63
C ALA A 195 -5.37 5.29 -9.60
N GLN A 196 -5.14 4.32 -8.72
CA GLN A 196 -6.01 4.18 -7.56
C GLN A 196 -5.67 5.28 -6.54
N PRO A 197 -6.67 5.74 -5.75
CA PRO A 197 -6.42 6.62 -4.63
C PRO A 197 -5.34 6.07 -3.70
N ALA A 198 -4.43 6.94 -3.28
CA ALA A 198 -3.62 6.70 -2.09
C ALA A 198 -4.57 6.61 -0.89
N LEU A 199 -4.51 5.49 -0.17
CA LEU A 199 -5.30 5.29 1.03
C LEU A 199 -4.56 5.94 2.21
N PHE A 200 -5.26 6.78 2.96
CA PHE A 200 -4.74 7.37 4.18
C PHE A 200 -5.37 6.64 5.37
N MET A 201 -4.52 6.21 6.31
CA MET A 201 -4.94 5.39 7.46
C MET A 201 -5.74 6.17 8.51
N GLY A 202 -5.87 7.50 8.35
CA GLY A 202 -6.63 8.37 9.24
C GLY A 202 -6.97 9.71 8.59
N GLU A 203 -8.04 10.34 9.06
CA GLU A 203 -8.45 11.68 8.60
C GLU A 203 -7.40 12.75 8.91
N PHE A 204 -6.60 12.55 9.96
CA PHE A 204 -5.53 13.48 10.34
C PHE A 204 -4.49 13.61 9.22
N LEU A 205 -4.15 12.48 8.58
CA LEU A 205 -3.14 12.37 7.54
C LEU A 205 -3.67 12.68 6.13
N LYS A 206 -5.00 12.74 5.95
CA LYS A 206 -5.61 13.01 4.65
C LYS A 206 -5.43 14.49 4.29
N PRO A 207 -4.71 14.82 3.20
CA PRO A 207 -4.58 16.19 2.74
C PRO A 207 -5.94 16.72 2.28
N ILE A 208 -6.32 17.91 2.74
CA ILE A 208 -7.57 18.55 2.33
C ILE A 208 -7.32 19.26 1.00
N ARG A 209 -7.78 18.68 -0.11
CA ARG A 209 -7.85 19.39 -1.39
C ARG A 209 -9.18 20.13 -1.50
N SER A 210 -9.15 21.31 -2.13
CA SER A 210 -10.34 22.12 -2.43
C SER A 210 -11.30 21.46 -3.43
N ASP A 211 -10.83 20.44 -4.16
CA ASP A 211 -11.54 19.79 -5.27
C ASP A 211 -12.13 18.41 -4.92
N GLN A 212 -12.05 17.95 -3.67
CA GLN A 212 -12.44 16.59 -3.22
C GLN A 212 -11.81 15.45 -4.05
N SER A 213 -10.80 15.71 -4.87
CA SER A 213 -10.17 14.69 -5.69
C SER A 213 -9.29 13.80 -4.84
N GLU A 214 -9.37 12.50 -5.11
CA GLU A 214 -8.50 11.50 -4.51
C GLU A 214 -7.04 11.74 -4.92
N ILE A 215 -6.12 11.57 -3.98
CA ILE A 215 -4.69 11.84 -4.19
C ILE A 215 -4.06 10.60 -4.79
N SER A 216 -3.41 10.75 -5.94
CA SER A 216 -2.64 9.67 -6.55
C SER A 216 -1.17 9.72 -6.11
N LEU A 217 -0.45 8.61 -6.30
CA LEU A 217 1.02 8.57 -6.11
C LEU A 217 1.73 9.65 -6.95
N LEU A 218 1.24 9.92 -8.15
CA LEU A 218 1.81 10.96 -9.01
C LEU A 218 1.64 12.37 -8.43
N ASP A 219 0.56 12.63 -7.69
CA ASP A 219 0.36 13.93 -7.01
C ASP A 219 1.34 14.10 -5.86
N VAL A 220 1.64 13.01 -5.14
CA VAL A 220 2.68 12.94 -4.10
C VAL A 220 4.06 13.20 -4.73
N CYS A 221 4.40 12.50 -5.83
CA CYS A 221 5.67 12.71 -6.53
C CYS A 221 5.82 14.13 -7.09
N ARG A 222 4.73 14.76 -7.52
CA ARG A 222 4.72 16.15 -8.00
C ARG A 222 4.92 17.18 -6.89
N GLY A 223 4.93 16.79 -5.62
CA GLY A 223 5.07 17.69 -4.49
C GLY A 223 3.91 18.68 -4.35
N HIS A 224 2.74 18.36 -4.91
CA HIS A 224 1.54 19.20 -4.82
C HIS A 224 0.67 18.84 -3.60
N THR A 225 1.18 17.98 -2.71
CA THR A 225 0.50 17.59 -1.48
C THR A 225 1.16 18.25 -0.29
N ASP A 226 0.40 19.05 0.45
CA ASP A 226 0.80 19.46 1.79
C ASP A 226 0.81 18.22 2.68
N HIS A 227 1.99 17.63 2.89
CA HIS A 227 2.16 16.40 3.66
C HIS A 227 1.78 16.55 5.15
N LEU A 228 1.66 17.79 5.64
CA LEU A 228 1.24 18.12 6.99
C LEU A 228 0.13 19.18 6.97
N ASN A 229 -1.05 18.81 7.44
CA ASN A 229 -2.14 19.76 7.63
C ASN A 229 -1.95 20.53 8.95
N LEU A 230 -1.35 21.72 8.88
CA LEU A 230 -1.11 22.57 10.05
C LEU A 230 -2.39 22.93 10.82
N ARG A 231 -3.57 22.90 10.17
CA ARG A 231 -4.85 23.10 10.86
C ARG A 231 -5.17 21.91 11.77
N HIS A 232 -4.86 20.69 11.34
CA HIS A 232 -5.04 19.49 12.18
C HIS A 232 -4.05 19.49 13.36
N VAL A 233 -2.81 19.93 13.12
CA VAL A 233 -1.81 20.09 14.19
C VAL A 233 -2.26 21.12 15.23
N SER A 234 -2.74 22.29 14.83
CA SER A 234 -3.26 23.30 15.76
C SER A 234 -4.49 22.83 16.54
N LYS A 235 -5.36 22.03 15.91
CA LYS A 235 -6.49 21.38 16.60
C LYS A 235 -6.00 20.36 17.63
N LEU A 236 -4.98 19.57 17.30
CA LEU A 236 -4.38 18.61 18.24
C LEU A 236 -3.73 19.32 19.43
N GLU A 237 -2.98 20.40 19.20
CA GLU A 237 -2.41 21.23 20.26
C GLU A 237 -3.48 21.75 21.22
N SER A 238 -4.60 22.26 20.67
CA SER A 238 -5.74 22.72 21.46
C SER A 238 -6.37 21.59 22.29
N LYS A 239 -6.49 20.38 21.71
CA LYS A 239 -6.99 19.18 22.40
C LYS A 239 -6.05 18.73 23.52
N LEU A 240 -4.73 18.73 23.28
CA LEU A 240 -3.71 18.39 24.27
C LEU A 240 -3.72 19.37 25.45
N PHE A 241 -3.88 20.67 25.17
CA PHE A 241 -4.02 21.66 26.23
C PHE A 241 -5.28 21.44 27.08
N SER A 242 -6.41 21.10 26.44
CA SER A 242 -7.65 20.73 27.13
C SER A 242 -7.49 19.44 27.97
N LEU A 243 -6.82 18.43 27.41
CA LEU A 243 -6.51 17.18 28.10
C LEU A 243 -5.62 17.42 29.32
N LEU A 244 -4.58 18.24 29.21
CA LEU A 244 -3.71 18.62 30.32
C LEU A 244 -4.52 19.26 31.45
N LYS A 245 -5.41 20.22 31.14
CA LYS A 245 -6.30 20.83 32.14
C LYS A 245 -7.16 19.79 32.84
N LYS A 246 -7.76 18.86 32.10
CA LYS A 246 -8.59 17.79 32.66
C LYS A 246 -7.79 16.83 33.54
N LEU A 247 -6.58 16.45 33.13
CA LEU A 247 -5.69 15.59 33.90
C LEU A 247 -5.23 16.27 35.20
N LEU A 248 -4.95 17.57 35.18
CA LEU A 248 -4.62 18.33 36.39
C LEU A 248 -5.81 18.38 37.37
N VAL A 249 -7.04 18.55 36.86
CA VAL A 249 -8.25 18.48 37.69
C VAL A 249 -8.43 17.07 38.25
N LEU A 250 -8.22 16.03 37.45
CA LEU A 250 -8.32 14.63 37.90
C LEU A 250 -7.26 14.32 38.97
N GLN A 251 -6.01 14.75 38.77
CA GLN A 251 -4.95 14.62 39.75
C GLN A 251 -5.28 15.34 41.05
N HIS A 252 -5.82 16.56 40.97
CA HIS A 252 -6.27 17.30 42.13
C HIS A 252 -7.41 16.57 42.87
N ASP A 253 -8.42 16.10 42.14
CA ASP A 253 -9.55 15.36 42.72
C ASP A 253 -9.09 14.03 43.36
N LEU A 254 -8.10 13.34 42.78
CA LEU A 254 -7.52 12.11 43.34
C LEU A 254 -6.60 12.34 44.56
N THR A 255 -5.89 13.47 44.60
CA THR A 255 -4.99 13.81 45.72
C THR A 255 -5.72 14.44 46.91
N THR A 256 -6.85 15.11 46.64
CA THR A 256 -7.74 15.67 47.66
C THR A 256 -8.81 14.69 48.12
N ALA A 257 -8.97 13.56 47.41
CA ALA A 257 -9.82 12.46 47.87
C ALA A 257 -9.34 12.02 49.26
N PRO A 258 -10.21 12.06 50.28
CA PRO A 258 -9.82 11.64 51.62
C PRO A 258 -9.39 10.18 51.56
N SER A 259 -8.13 9.91 51.95
CA SER A 259 -7.68 8.56 52.26
C SER A 259 -8.74 7.93 53.16
N SER A 260 -9.16 6.71 52.83
CA SER A 260 -10.29 5.94 53.37
C SER A 260 -10.27 5.67 54.89
N THR A 261 -9.50 6.43 55.66
CA THR A 261 -9.26 6.34 57.09
C THR A 261 -9.94 7.45 57.90
N SER A 262 -10.48 8.51 57.29
CA SER A 262 -11.18 9.58 58.03
C SER A 262 -12.69 9.60 57.73
N ALA A 263 -13.49 9.58 58.79
CA ALA A 263 -14.96 9.55 58.79
C ALA A 263 -15.63 10.80 58.16
N VAL A 264 -15.49 10.95 56.85
CA VAL A 264 -16.26 11.91 56.04
C VAL A 264 -17.63 11.30 55.75
N SER A 265 -18.69 12.10 55.80
CA SER A 265 -20.07 11.64 55.61
C SER A 265 -20.24 10.91 54.26
N LEU A 266 -20.91 9.74 54.30
CA LEU A 266 -21.23 8.88 53.15
C LEU A 266 -21.75 9.63 51.89
N PRO A 267 -22.57 10.70 51.98
CA PRO A 267 -23.05 11.41 50.80
C PRO A 267 -21.96 12.21 50.06
N ALA A 268 -21.02 12.83 50.78
CA ALA A 268 -19.97 13.65 50.17
C ALA A 268 -18.92 12.79 49.44
N ALA A 269 -18.59 11.62 50.00
CA ALA A 269 -17.70 10.65 49.37
C ALA A 269 -18.29 10.12 48.04
N LYS A 270 -19.60 9.85 48.01
CA LYS A 270 -20.29 9.40 46.80
C LYS A 270 -20.32 10.47 45.70
N ILE A 271 -20.57 11.73 46.06
CA ILE A 271 -20.54 12.86 45.11
C ILE A 271 -19.15 13.05 44.50
N LEU A 272 -18.08 12.91 45.31
CA LEU A 272 -16.70 12.97 44.81
C LEU A 272 -16.38 11.79 43.89
N GLN A 273 -16.86 10.60 44.22
CA GLN A 273 -16.71 9.41 43.39
C GLN A 273 -17.43 9.57 42.04
N ASP A 274 -18.72 9.93 42.04
CA ASP A 274 -19.51 10.14 40.82
C ASP A 274 -18.89 11.24 39.92
N ARG A 275 -18.36 12.30 40.54
CA ARG A 275 -17.62 13.36 39.82
C ARG A 275 -16.32 12.83 39.22
N SER A 276 -15.55 12.05 39.97
CA SER A 276 -14.29 11.47 39.48
C SER A 276 -14.53 10.48 38.34
N GLU A 277 -15.58 9.65 38.43
CA GLU A 277 -15.98 8.70 37.39
C GLU A 277 -16.43 9.44 36.12
N SER A 278 -17.22 10.51 36.25
CA SER A 278 -17.62 11.36 35.13
C SER A 278 -16.41 12.07 34.48
N LEU A 279 -15.48 12.58 35.29
CA LEU A 279 -14.26 13.20 34.79
C LEU A 279 -13.39 12.16 34.06
N LEU A 280 -13.27 10.95 34.60
CA LEU A 280 -12.55 9.84 33.99
C LEU A 280 -13.19 9.40 32.67
N ALA A 281 -14.52 9.26 32.63
CA ALA A 281 -15.30 8.90 31.46
C ALA A 281 -15.16 9.92 30.31
N THR A 282 -14.94 11.20 30.61
CA THR A 282 -14.71 12.23 29.58
C THR A 282 -13.23 12.44 29.24
N THR A 283 -12.32 12.06 30.13
CA THR A 283 -10.87 12.24 29.93
C THR A 283 -10.27 11.06 29.18
N LEU A 284 -10.73 9.84 29.42
CA LEU A 284 -10.23 8.63 28.80
C LEU A 284 -10.40 8.61 27.26
N PRO A 285 -11.57 8.97 26.68
CA PRO A 285 -11.72 9.05 25.23
C PRO A 285 -10.87 10.16 24.61
N LEU A 286 -10.76 11.31 25.29
CA LEU A 286 -9.94 12.43 24.84
C LEU A 286 -8.44 12.07 24.85
N LEU A 287 -8.00 11.32 25.87
CA LEU A 287 -6.65 10.77 25.96
C LEU A 287 -6.39 9.79 24.81
N ALA A 288 -7.29 8.84 24.58
CA ALA A 288 -7.18 7.88 23.48
C ALA A 288 -7.10 8.58 22.12
N GLU A 289 -7.95 9.58 21.88
CA GLU A 289 -7.96 10.37 20.65
C GLU A 289 -6.66 11.19 20.48
N CYS A 290 -6.16 11.82 21.55
CA CYS A 290 -4.91 12.57 21.51
C CYS A 290 -3.72 11.65 21.25
N CYS A 291 -3.65 10.48 21.90
CA CYS A 291 -2.60 9.49 21.66
C CYS A 291 -2.64 8.95 20.23
N GLN A 292 -3.84 8.71 19.69
CA GLN A 292 -4.01 8.28 18.30
C GLN A 292 -3.49 9.34 17.32
N ASN A 293 -3.90 10.59 17.49
CA ASN A 293 -3.45 11.70 16.64
C ASN A 293 -1.94 11.99 16.78
N LEU A 294 -1.40 11.85 17.99
CA LEU A 294 0.05 11.97 18.23
C LEU A 294 0.83 10.84 17.57
N MET A 295 0.31 9.61 17.61
CA MET A 295 0.90 8.48 16.90
C MET A 295 0.86 8.71 15.39
N GLU A 296 -0.26 9.17 14.84
CA GLU A 296 -0.37 9.57 13.43
C GLU A 296 0.59 10.71 13.07
N LEU A 297 0.78 11.70 13.95
CA LEU A 297 1.77 12.74 13.78
C LEU A 297 3.21 12.20 13.86
N SER A 298 3.47 11.21 14.71
CA SER A 298 4.80 10.57 14.83
C SER A 298 5.19 9.73 13.61
N LEU A 299 4.18 9.29 12.84
CA LEU A 299 4.34 8.57 11.58
C LEU A 299 4.68 9.49 10.43
N LEU A 300 4.31 10.76 10.53
CA LEU A 300 4.94 11.77 9.70
C LEU A 300 6.39 11.81 10.14
N VAL A 301 7.24 11.13 9.36
CA VAL A 301 8.68 11.32 9.48
C VAL A 301 8.85 12.83 9.45
N PRO A 302 9.38 13.47 10.53
CA PRO A 302 9.98 14.76 10.36
C PRO A 302 11.16 14.45 9.47
N ALA A 303 10.92 14.47 8.16
CA ALA A 303 11.94 14.75 7.20
C ALA A 303 12.40 16.12 7.67
N ALA A 304 13.40 16.15 8.57
CA ALA A 304 14.16 17.34 8.87
C ALA A 304 14.37 17.96 7.50
N PRO A 305 13.85 19.18 7.27
CA PRO A 305 13.60 19.69 5.93
C PRO A 305 14.84 19.37 5.11
N TRP A 306 14.68 18.41 4.18
CA TRP A 306 15.84 17.78 3.56
C TRP A 306 16.73 18.91 3.09
N PRO A 307 18.04 18.89 3.43
CA PRO A 307 18.91 20.01 3.12
C PRO A 307 18.69 20.35 1.66
N ALA A 308 18.20 21.57 1.40
CA ALA A 308 17.71 21.94 0.08
C ALA A 308 18.77 21.54 -0.93
N LEU A 309 18.40 20.78 -1.97
CA LEU A 309 19.33 20.29 -2.99
C LEU A 309 20.05 21.50 -3.60
N ARG A 310 21.23 21.83 -3.08
CA ARG A 310 21.97 23.04 -3.51
C ARG A 310 22.49 22.87 -4.93
N LYS A 311 22.64 21.61 -5.39
CA LYS A 311 23.10 21.21 -6.73
C LYS A 311 22.43 19.89 -7.10
N SER A 312 22.10 19.69 -8.38
CA SER A 312 21.78 18.34 -8.85
C SER A 312 23.03 17.48 -8.75
N ILE A 313 22.85 16.22 -8.37
CA ILE A 313 23.98 15.27 -8.24
C ILE A 313 24.64 15.04 -9.60
N HIS A 314 23.84 15.07 -10.67
CA HIS A 314 24.30 15.09 -12.05
C HIS A 314 23.80 16.36 -12.75
N PRO A 315 24.67 17.35 -13.02
CA PRO A 315 24.29 18.54 -13.77
C PRO A 315 23.98 18.25 -15.24
N GLU A 316 24.46 17.12 -15.75
CA GLU A 316 24.27 16.68 -17.13
C GLU A 316 22.84 16.17 -17.40
N ILE A 317 22.16 15.66 -16.37
CA ILE A 317 20.81 15.12 -16.49
C ILE A 317 19.81 16.22 -16.15
N THR A 318 19.48 17.03 -17.15
CA THR A 318 18.42 18.04 -17.07
C THR A 318 17.09 17.48 -17.57
N SER A 319 15.97 18.12 -17.21
CA SER A 319 14.66 17.73 -17.73
C SER A 319 14.57 17.87 -19.25
N GLU A 320 15.29 18.83 -19.84
CA GLU A 320 15.43 18.98 -21.28
C GLU A 320 16.21 17.83 -21.91
N SER A 321 17.31 17.39 -21.28
CA SER A 321 18.08 16.22 -21.73
C SER A 321 17.21 14.95 -21.72
N VAL A 322 16.48 14.71 -20.63
CA VAL A 322 15.57 13.55 -20.52
C VAL A 322 14.44 13.62 -21.55
N LEU A 323 13.83 14.79 -21.75
CA LEU A 323 12.77 14.96 -22.75
C LEU A 323 13.29 14.80 -24.18
N SER A 324 14.54 15.16 -24.46
CA SER A 324 15.16 14.99 -25.78
C SER A 324 15.43 13.52 -26.13
N ALA A 325 15.60 12.67 -25.12
CA ALA A 325 15.77 11.22 -25.28
C ALA A 325 14.42 10.48 -25.43
N LEU A 326 13.30 11.14 -25.12
CA LEU A 326 11.96 10.58 -25.22
C LEU A 326 11.31 10.92 -26.58
N PRO A 327 10.32 10.13 -27.05
CA PRO A 327 9.55 10.46 -28.23
C PRO A 327 8.90 11.84 -28.12
N SER A 328 8.80 12.57 -29.23
CA SER A 328 8.24 13.91 -29.25
C SER A 328 6.78 13.92 -28.76
N PHE A 329 6.52 14.62 -27.67
CA PHE A 329 5.17 14.76 -27.13
C PHE A 329 4.36 15.82 -27.91
N PRO A 330 3.02 15.68 -28.00
CA PRO A 330 2.15 16.76 -28.45
C PRO A 330 2.37 18.02 -27.59
N ARG A 331 2.36 19.21 -28.21
CA ARG A 331 2.55 20.49 -27.50
C ARG A 331 1.60 20.68 -26.31
N SER A 332 0.39 20.13 -26.39
CA SER A 332 -0.61 20.14 -25.30
C SER A 332 -0.18 19.36 -24.06
N LYS A 333 0.68 18.35 -24.20
CA LYS A 333 1.16 17.46 -23.13
C LYS A 333 2.59 17.72 -22.71
N GLN A 334 3.35 18.49 -23.49
CA GLN A 334 4.76 18.78 -23.23
C GLN A 334 4.98 19.46 -21.87
N LYS A 335 4.12 20.41 -21.48
CA LYS A 335 4.19 21.04 -20.14
C LYS A 335 3.96 20.03 -19.01
N GLN A 336 3.02 19.11 -19.19
CA GLN A 336 2.71 18.08 -18.20
C GLN A 336 3.85 17.07 -18.08
N ALA A 337 4.43 16.66 -19.22
CA ALA A 337 5.59 15.78 -19.26
C ALA A 337 6.79 16.42 -18.57
N LEU A 338 7.08 17.70 -18.85
CA LEU A 338 8.17 18.44 -18.21
C LEU A 338 7.98 18.51 -16.68
N ALA A 339 6.77 18.82 -16.20
CA ALA A 339 6.48 18.84 -14.78
C ALA A 339 6.68 17.47 -14.09
N VAL A 340 6.33 16.37 -14.76
CA VAL A 340 6.55 15.01 -14.24
C VAL A 340 8.04 14.65 -14.25
N VAL A 341 8.76 14.96 -15.33
CA VAL A 341 10.20 14.71 -15.43
C VAL A 341 10.96 15.50 -14.37
N ASP A 342 10.65 16.78 -14.18
CA ASP A 342 11.23 17.60 -13.11
C ASP A 342 10.98 17.02 -11.73
N ALA A 343 9.75 16.56 -11.46
CA ALA A 343 9.37 15.94 -10.20
C ALA A 343 10.17 14.64 -9.95
N LEU A 344 10.28 13.78 -10.96
CA LEU A 344 11.04 12.53 -10.88
C LEU A 344 12.55 12.78 -10.71
N LEU A 345 13.10 13.77 -11.42
CA LEU A 345 14.51 14.16 -11.26
C LEU A 345 14.79 14.70 -9.85
N LYS A 346 13.88 15.51 -9.29
CA LYS A 346 13.97 15.95 -7.89
C LYS A 346 13.92 14.77 -6.94
N ALA A 347 12.95 13.86 -7.10
CA ALA A 347 12.80 12.68 -6.26
C ALA A 347 14.04 11.77 -6.30
N ASN A 348 14.59 11.54 -7.50
CA ASN A 348 15.81 10.73 -7.68
C ASN A 348 17.04 11.42 -7.05
N ASN A 349 17.19 12.73 -7.25
CA ASN A 349 18.27 13.49 -6.61
C ASN A 349 18.17 13.43 -5.08
N TYR A 350 16.96 13.57 -4.52
CA TYR A 350 16.74 13.41 -3.09
C TYR A 350 17.09 12.00 -2.63
N SER A 351 16.54 10.96 -3.26
CA SER A 351 16.81 9.56 -2.92
C SER A 351 18.31 9.25 -2.85
N ARG A 352 19.10 9.78 -3.78
CA ARG A 352 20.55 9.61 -3.78
C ARG A 352 21.26 10.39 -2.69
N GLU A 353 20.85 11.63 -2.38
CA GLU A 353 21.39 12.34 -1.21
C GLU A 353 21.03 11.62 0.09
N VAL A 354 19.83 11.06 0.21
CA VAL A 354 19.42 10.24 1.37
C VAL A 354 20.35 9.03 1.50
N ALA A 355 20.52 8.26 0.42
CA ALA A 355 21.40 7.09 0.43
C ALA A 355 22.85 7.44 0.82
N LYS A 356 23.33 8.63 0.43
CA LYS A 356 24.65 9.13 0.83
C LYS A 356 24.73 9.49 2.31
N LEU A 357 23.68 10.11 2.85
CA LEU A 357 23.59 10.42 4.28
C LEU A 357 23.49 9.14 5.12
N GLU A 358 22.69 8.18 4.69
CA GLU A 358 22.56 6.85 5.32
C GLU A 358 23.90 6.11 5.32
N TYR A 359 24.59 6.08 4.16
CA TYR A 359 25.93 5.50 4.07
C TYR A 359 26.90 6.17 5.04
N LYS A 360 26.87 7.50 5.14
CA LYS A 360 27.73 8.25 6.06
C LYS A 360 27.40 7.91 7.52
N ALA A 361 26.13 7.90 7.90
CA ALA A 361 25.69 7.55 9.25
C ALA A 361 26.09 6.11 9.62
N CYS A 362 25.87 5.15 8.72
CA CYS A 362 26.31 3.77 8.90
C CYS A 362 27.84 3.65 9.02
N SER A 363 28.59 4.44 8.25
CA SER A 363 30.05 4.46 8.34
C SER A 363 30.54 5.05 9.67
N GLU A 364 29.87 6.06 10.21
CA GLU A 364 30.18 6.67 11.50
C GLU A 364 29.83 5.71 12.65
N GLU A 365 28.68 5.03 12.57
CA GLU A 365 28.26 4.00 13.52
C GLU A 365 29.21 2.80 13.52
N LEU A 366 29.61 2.32 12.34
CA LEU A 366 30.60 1.25 12.21
C LEU A 366 31.92 1.63 12.87
N ARG A 367 32.40 2.85 12.63
CA ARG A 367 33.63 3.36 13.24
C ARG A 367 33.50 3.46 14.76
N PHE A 368 32.38 3.96 15.27
CA PHE A 368 32.11 4.00 16.70
C PHE A 368 32.17 2.60 17.31
N HIS A 369 31.57 1.60 16.68
CA HIS A 369 31.65 0.22 17.16
C HIS A 369 33.07 -0.34 17.11
N GLN A 370 33.83 -0.06 16.06
CA GLN A 370 35.24 -0.44 15.98
C GLN A 370 36.05 0.16 17.13
N ASP A 371 35.90 1.47 17.39
CA ASP A 371 36.57 2.16 18.49
C ASP A 371 36.19 1.55 19.87
N VAL A 372 34.92 1.18 20.06
CA VAL A 372 34.44 0.50 21.28
C VAL A 372 35.06 -0.89 21.42
N TYR A 373 35.16 -1.66 20.33
CA TYR A 373 35.79 -2.98 20.34
C TYR A 373 37.28 -2.90 20.64
N ASP A 374 37.99 -1.93 20.04
CA ASP A 374 39.41 -1.71 20.31
C ASP A 374 39.64 -1.37 21.79
N LEU A 375 38.83 -0.47 22.35
CA LEU A 375 38.87 -0.15 23.77
C LEU A 375 38.60 -1.38 24.66
N HIS A 376 37.63 -2.23 24.28
CA HIS A 376 37.33 -3.45 25.01
C HIS A 376 38.50 -4.45 24.96
N MET A 377 39.17 -4.56 23.82
CA MET A 377 40.35 -5.40 23.64
C MET A 377 41.55 -4.89 24.43
N GLU A 378 41.78 -3.57 24.46
CA GLU A 378 42.82 -2.94 25.27
C GLU A 378 42.58 -3.17 26.77
N TYR A 379 41.35 -2.95 27.24
CA TYR A 379 40.98 -3.20 28.63
C TYR A 379 41.16 -4.66 29.03
N THR A 380 40.72 -5.59 28.17
CA THR A 380 40.87 -7.03 28.41
C THR A 380 42.35 -7.43 28.47
N ARG A 381 43.18 -6.92 27.55
CA ARG A 381 44.62 -7.16 27.54
C ARG A 381 45.29 -6.63 28.81
N ALA A 382 44.94 -5.42 29.23
CA ALA A 382 45.47 -4.82 30.46
C ALA A 382 45.13 -5.66 31.70
N ILE A 383 43.92 -6.23 31.80
CA ILE A 383 43.57 -7.17 32.87
C ILE A 383 44.44 -8.42 32.83
N PHE A 384 44.63 -9.02 31.64
CA PHE A 384 45.46 -10.22 31.52
C PHE A 384 46.93 -9.96 31.87
N ASP A 385 47.47 -8.81 31.47
CA ASP A 385 48.84 -8.41 31.80
C ASP A 385 48.98 -8.17 33.30
N ALA A 386 48.03 -7.48 33.94
CA ALA A 386 48.01 -7.27 35.39
C ALA A 386 47.88 -8.59 36.18
N LEU A 387 47.06 -9.53 35.69
CA LEU A 387 46.92 -10.86 36.28
C LEU A 387 48.21 -11.66 36.16
N LYS A 388 48.88 -11.59 35.01
CA LYS A 388 50.15 -12.27 34.75
C LYS A 388 51.26 -11.70 35.63
N GLU A 389 51.34 -10.38 35.76
CA GLU A 389 52.29 -9.70 36.65
C GLU A 389 52.03 -10.08 38.11
N SER A 390 50.76 -10.04 38.55
CA SER A 390 50.38 -10.47 39.91
C SER A 390 50.74 -11.93 40.19
N TYR A 391 50.57 -12.82 39.20
CA TYR A 391 50.97 -14.23 39.31
C TYR A 391 52.49 -14.39 39.40
N GLN A 392 53.26 -13.64 38.62
CA GLN A 392 54.72 -13.66 38.68
C GLN A 392 55.26 -13.16 40.02
N ILE A 393 54.66 -12.09 40.56
CA ILE A 393 54.98 -11.58 41.91
C ILE A 393 54.67 -12.66 42.94
N PHE A 394 53.47 -13.24 42.89
CA PHE A 394 53.07 -14.32 43.79
C PHE A 394 54.00 -15.54 43.71
N GLU A 395 54.40 -15.96 42.50
CA GLU A 395 55.33 -17.08 42.30
C GLU A 395 56.71 -16.77 42.91
N LYS A 396 57.19 -15.54 42.75
CA LYS A 396 58.46 -15.08 43.34
C LYS A 396 58.38 -15.06 44.87
N ASP A 397 57.33 -14.48 45.44
CA ASP A 397 57.12 -14.42 46.88
C ASP A 397 57.01 -15.83 47.50
N MET A 398 56.35 -16.75 46.80
CA MET A 398 56.26 -18.16 47.21
C MET A 398 57.62 -18.86 47.14
N LYS A 399 58.41 -18.64 46.08
CA LYS A 399 59.78 -19.17 45.99
C LYS A 399 60.66 -18.63 47.11
N ASP A 400 60.59 -17.33 47.39
CA ASP A 400 61.38 -16.71 48.46
C ASP A 400 60.95 -17.24 49.85
N SER A 401 59.65 -17.43 50.08
CA SER A 401 59.11 -17.94 51.35
C SER A 401 59.37 -19.44 51.58
N ILE A 402 59.26 -20.27 50.54
CA ILE A 402 59.32 -21.74 50.66
C ILE A 402 60.72 -22.29 50.37
N CYS A 403 61.42 -21.74 49.38
CA CYS A 403 62.71 -22.26 48.91
C CYS A 403 63.92 -21.60 49.58
N MET A 404 63.74 -20.45 50.25
CA MET A 404 64.79 -19.83 51.08
C MET A 404 64.42 -19.77 52.58
N PRO A 405 64.08 -20.89 53.24
CA PRO A 405 63.80 -20.88 54.68
C PRO A 405 65.08 -20.79 55.54
N ALA A 406 66.29 -20.87 54.96
CA ALA A 406 67.55 -21.07 55.70
C ALA A 406 68.62 -19.98 55.46
N ALA A 407 68.22 -18.70 55.49
CA ALA A 407 69.15 -17.56 55.65
C ALA A 407 68.73 -16.60 56.78
N ARG A 408 67.98 -17.10 57.76
CA ARG A 408 67.72 -16.45 59.05
C ARG A 408 68.12 -17.35 60.19
#